data_AF-A0A4S0MUK0-F1
#
_entry.id   AF-A0A4S0MUK0-F1
#
_cell.length_a   1.000
_cell.length_b   1.000
_cell.length_c   1.000
_cell.angle_alpha   90.00
_cell.angle_beta   90.00
_cell.angle_gamma   90.00
#
_symmetry.space_group_name_H-M   'P 1'
#
loop_
_entity.id
_entity.type
_entity.pdbx_description
1 polymer ?
#
loop_
_entity_poly.entity_id
_entity_poly.type
_entity_poly.pdbx_seq_one_letter_code
_entity_poly.pdbx_strand_id
1 'polypeptide(L)'
;DLAISAATGEGIDALRALIETRVSGELETMTVTLNPAQLGQVDWLYRNGDVVSRTDNEDGSVTLSLTATHSARQEIESRLNRRNGG
;
A
#
# COMPACT_ATOMS: atom_id res chain seq x y z
N ASP A 1 0.57 -2.96 -26.89
CA ASP A 1 0.76 -1.49 -26.84
C ASP A 1 -0.57 -0.78 -26.98
N LEU A 2 -0.80 0.23 -26.13
CA LEU A 2 -1.94 1.14 -26.21
C LEU A 2 -1.45 2.46 -26.82
N ALA A 3 -1.96 2.84 -27.98
CA ALA A 3 -1.66 4.15 -28.55
C ALA A 3 -2.43 5.25 -27.78
N ILE A 4 -1.73 6.32 -27.41
CA ILE A 4 -2.31 7.46 -26.70
C ILE A 4 -1.84 8.79 -27.29
N SER A 5 -2.69 9.81 -27.26
CA SER A 5 -2.36 11.18 -27.65
C SER A 5 -2.92 12.17 -26.65
N ALA A 6 -2.03 12.90 -25.97
CA ALA A 6 -2.42 13.96 -25.04
C ALA A 6 -3.02 15.18 -25.77
N ALA A 7 -2.70 15.39 -27.05
CA ALA A 7 -3.17 16.54 -27.82
C ALA A 7 -4.61 16.36 -28.32
N THR A 8 -4.98 15.13 -28.69
CA THR A 8 -6.32 14.80 -29.22
C THR A 8 -7.21 14.12 -28.19
N GLY A 9 -6.65 13.61 -27.09
CA GLY A 9 -7.35 12.81 -26.10
C GLY A 9 -7.53 11.34 -26.50
N GLU A 10 -6.99 10.93 -27.65
CA GLU A 10 -7.07 9.54 -28.11
C GLU A 10 -6.42 8.59 -27.09
N GLY A 11 -7.13 7.51 -26.75
CA GLY A 11 -6.63 6.45 -25.87
C GLY A 11 -6.60 6.79 -24.37
N ILE A 12 -6.97 8.00 -23.94
CA ILE A 12 -6.92 8.41 -22.52
C ILE A 12 -7.88 7.60 -21.65
N ASP A 13 -9.11 7.33 -22.11
CA ASP A 13 -10.08 6.53 -21.35
C ASP A 13 -9.64 5.07 -21.20
N ALA A 14 -9.06 4.49 -22.26
CA ALA A 14 -8.51 3.14 -22.23
C ALA A 14 -7.30 3.05 -21.28
N LEU A 15 -6.43 4.05 -21.28
CA LEU A 15 -5.31 4.14 -20.34
C LEU A 15 -5.81 4.25 -18.90
N ARG A 16 -6.81 5.10 -18.66
CA ARG A 16 -7.43 5.26 -17.36
C ARG A 16 -8.02 3.95 -16.84
N ALA A 17 -8.78 3.22 -17.66
CA ALA A 17 -9.35 1.94 -17.28
C ALA A 17 -8.29 0.89 -16.94
N LEU A 18 -7.18 0.87 -17.68
CA LEU A 18 -6.04 -0.01 -17.38
C LEU A 18 -5.35 0.36 -16.07
N ILE A 19 -5.18 1.66 -15.81
CA ILE A 19 -4.64 2.16 -14.54
C ILE A 19 -5.58 1.79 -13.39
N GLU A 20 -6.89 2.03 -13.52
CA GLU A 20 -7.89 1.68 -12.50
C GLU A 20 -7.90 0.17 -12.22
N THR A 21 -7.78 -0.66 -13.26
CA THR A 21 -7.67 -2.13 -13.13
C THR A 21 -6.39 -2.53 -12.40
N ARG A 22 -5.26 -1.89 -12.72
CA ARG A 22 -3.97 -2.18 -12.08
C ARG A 22 -3.96 -1.73 -10.61
N VAL A 23 -4.55 -0.56 -10.31
CA VAL A 23 -4.62 0.04 -8.97
C VAL A 23 -5.58 -0.71 -8.07
N SER A 24 -6.77 -1.04 -8.59
CA SER A 24 -7.80 -1.82 -7.89
C SER A 24 -7.57 -3.33 -7.96
N GLY A 25 -6.42 -3.76 -8.49
CA GLY A 25 -6.11 -5.15 -8.83
C GLY A 25 -6.01 -6.09 -7.64
N GLU A 26 -5.36 -7.23 -7.85
CA GLU A 26 -5.31 -8.33 -6.88
C GLU A 26 -4.84 -7.90 -5.49
N LEU A 27 -5.56 -8.39 -4.47
CA LEU A 27 -5.18 -8.26 -3.08
C LEU A 27 -4.09 -9.28 -2.76
N GLU A 28 -2.95 -8.78 -2.31
CA GLU A 28 -1.83 -9.57 -1.85
C GLU A 28 -1.68 -9.42 -0.34
N THR A 29 -1.36 -10.52 0.35
CA THR A 29 -1.06 -10.49 1.79
C THR A 29 0.36 -10.01 2.03
N MET A 30 0.54 -9.15 3.04
CA MET A 30 1.86 -8.76 3.56
C MET A 30 1.88 -8.71 5.08
N THR A 31 3.08 -8.79 5.64
CA THR A 31 3.32 -8.65 7.09
C THR A 31 4.22 -7.43 7.33
N VAL A 32 3.83 -6.60 8.30
CA VAL A 32 4.58 -5.42 8.73
C VAL A 32 4.82 -5.53 10.24
N THR A 33 6.08 -5.40 10.66
CA THR A 33 6.43 -5.28 12.08
C THR A 33 6.88 -3.84 12.37
N LEU A 34 6.20 -3.19 13.30
CA LEU A 34 6.48 -1.84 13.76
C LEU A 34 7.14 -1.89 15.13
N ASN A 35 8.32 -1.28 15.26
CA ASN A 35 8.94 -1.06 16.56
C ASN A 35 8.14 -0.02 17.40
N PRO A 36 8.41 0.13 18.71
CA PRO A 36 7.71 1.10 19.57
C PRO A 36 7.68 2.54 19.03
N ALA A 37 8.76 3.00 18.40
CA ALA A 37 8.85 4.34 17.83
C ALA A 37 7.98 4.53 16.57
N GLN A 38 7.61 3.43 15.90
CA GLN A 38 6.80 3.41 14.70
C GLN A 38 5.30 3.23 14.96
N LEU A 39 4.87 2.97 16.21
CA LEU A 39 3.47 2.65 16.53
C LEU A 39 2.46 3.75 16.17
N GLY A 40 2.91 5.00 16.01
CA GLY A 40 2.07 6.08 15.46
C GLY A 40 1.57 5.82 14.03
N GLN A 41 2.07 4.79 13.34
CA GLN A 41 1.65 4.40 11.98
C GLN A 41 0.52 3.37 11.95
N VAL A 42 0.16 2.77 13.10
CA VAL A 42 -0.86 1.71 13.17
C VAL A 42 -2.19 2.17 12.60
N ASP A 43 -2.69 3.33 13.02
CA ASP A 43 -3.94 3.93 12.51
C ASP A 43 -3.91 4.15 10.99
N TRP A 44 -2.76 4.55 10.45
CA TRP A 44 -2.62 4.70 9.00
C TRP A 44 -2.65 3.35 8.26
N LEU A 45 -2.04 2.30 8.80
CA LEU A 45 -2.11 0.96 8.22
C LEU A 45 -3.54 0.40 8.20
N TYR A 46 -4.32 0.60 9.27
CA TYR A 46 -5.75 0.23 9.29
C TYR A 46 -6.60 0.99 8.27
N ARG A 47 -6.20 2.21 7.87
CA ARG A 47 -6.92 2.99 6.85
C ARG A 47 -6.53 2.65 5.41
N ASN A 48 -5.36 2.05 5.19
CA ASN A 48 -4.77 1.89 3.86
C ASN A 48 -4.49 0.43 3.47
N GLY A 49 -4.79 -0.51 4.37
CA GLY A 49 -4.80 -1.94 4.11
C GLY A 49 -5.89 -2.60 4.94
N ASP A 50 -6.28 -3.80 4.53
CA ASP A 50 -7.23 -4.62 5.27
C ASP A 50 -6.45 -5.51 6.26
N VAL A 51 -6.34 -5.05 7.51
CA VAL A 51 -5.61 -5.76 8.56
C VAL A 51 -6.38 -7.00 8.99
N VAL A 52 -5.80 -8.16 8.70
CA VAL A 52 -6.40 -9.48 9.00
C VAL A 52 -5.97 -10.01 10.37
N SER A 53 -4.80 -9.61 10.86
CA SER A 53 -4.36 -9.96 12.21
C SER A 53 -3.39 -8.94 12.79
N ARG A 54 -3.35 -8.91 14.12
CA ARG A 54 -2.42 -8.12 14.92
C ARG A 54 -1.84 -8.98 16.04
N THR A 55 -0.55 -8.84 16.27
CA THR A 55 0.16 -9.42 17.41
C THR A 55 0.98 -8.32 18.07
N ASP A 56 0.67 -8.03 19.34
CA ASP A 56 1.53 -7.21 20.18
C ASP A 56 2.62 -8.13 20.76
N ASN A 57 3.89 -7.82 20.47
CA ASN A 57 5.02 -8.66 20.84
C ASN A 57 5.57 -8.27 22.23
N GLU A 58 6.34 -9.16 22.85
CA GLU A 58 6.91 -8.95 24.19
C GLU A 58 7.90 -7.77 24.27
N ASP A 59 8.55 -7.43 23.16
CA ASP A 59 9.47 -6.29 23.05
C ASP A 59 8.76 -4.94 22.81
N GLY A 60 7.43 -4.94 22.83
CA GLY A 60 6.60 -3.76 22.58
C GLY A 60 6.44 -3.42 21.10
N SER A 61 7.00 -4.21 20.18
CA SER A 61 6.69 -4.09 18.75
C SER A 61 5.30 -4.65 18.44
N VAL A 62 4.75 -4.26 17.30
CA VAL A 62 3.45 -4.75 16.80
C VAL A 62 3.64 -5.32 15.42
N THR A 63 3.22 -6.58 15.24
CA THR A 63 3.18 -7.25 13.93
C THR A 63 1.75 -7.23 13.41
N LEU A 64 1.55 -6.71 12.20
CA LEU A 64 0.29 -6.69 11.49
C LEU A 64 0.41 -7.55 10.24
N SER A 65 -0.55 -8.45 10.04
CA SER A 65 -0.79 -9.05 8.72
C SER A 65 -1.96 -8.32 8.08
N LEU A 66 -1.82 -7.95 6.82
CA LEU A 66 -2.84 -7.23 6.07
C LEU A 66 -2.89 -7.70 4.63
N THR A 67 -4.04 -7.52 3.99
CA THR A 67 -4.16 -7.61 2.53
C THR A 67 -4.25 -6.21 1.94
N ALA A 68 -3.60 -6.01 0.80
CA ALA A 68 -3.57 -4.73 0.12
C ALA A 68 -3.41 -4.93 -1.39
N THR A 69 -3.89 -3.98 -2.17
CA THR A 69 -3.57 -3.96 -3.60
C THR A 69 -2.07 -3.69 -3.80
N HIS A 70 -1.54 -4.04 -4.96
CA HIS A 70 -0.15 -3.77 -5.31
C HIS A 70 0.27 -2.30 -5.08
N SER A 71 -0.61 -1.36 -5.44
CA SER A 71 -0.35 0.08 -5.29
C SER A 71 -0.30 0.50 -3.82
N ALA A 72 -1.26 0.05 -3.00
CA ALA A 72 -1.28 0.29 -1.57
C ALA A 72 -0.05 -0.29 -0.88
N ARG A 73 0.38 -1.50 -1.26
CA ARG A 73 1.61 -2.14 -0.76
C ARG A 73 2.85 -1.27 -0.98
N GLN A 74 3.01 -0.73 -2.19
CA GLN A 74 4.12 0.16 -2.52
C GLN A 74 4.09 1.46 -1.70
N GLU A 75 2.92 2.03 -1.45
CA GLU A 75 2.80 3.21 -0.60
C GLU A 75 3.18 2.90 0.86
N ILE A 76 2.71 1.78 1.40
CA ILE A 76 3.04 1.30 2.73
C ILE A 76 4.57 1.17 2.88
N GLU A 77 5.22 0.47 1.96
CA GLU A 77 6.68 0.28 1.97
C GLU A 77 7.44 1.60 1.88
N SER A 78 7.02 2.52 1.00
CA SER A 78 7.65 3.83 0.84
C SER A 78 7.58 4.65 2.13
N ARG A 79 6.43 4.65 2.81
CA ARG A 79 6.24 5.40 4.06
C ARG A 79 7.06 4.83 5.20
N LEU A 80 7.08 3.50 5.35
CA LEU A 80 7.86 2.83 6.38
C LEU A 80 9.36 3.08 6.18
N ASN A 81 9.85 3.02 4.94
CA ASN A 81 11.27 3.28 4.62
C ASN A 81 11.68 4.73 4.87
N ARG A 82 10.83 5.71 4.56
CA ARG A 82 11.16 7.14 4.71
C ARG A 82 11.39 7.58 6.17
N ARG A 83 10.86 6.83 7.14
CA ARG A 83 11.00 7.12 8.58
C ARG A 83 11.98 6.23 9.32
N ASN A 84 12.60 5.26 8.64
CA ASN A 84 13.70 4.45 9.19
C ASN A 84 15.06 5.18 9.13
N GLY A 85 15.12 6.36 8.50
CA GLY A 85 16.35 7.15 8.33
C GLY A 85 16.42 8.43 9.17
N GLY A 86 15.75 8.47 10.33
CA GLY A 86 15.75 9.63 11.25
C GLY A 86 16.29 9.26 12.62
#